data_AF-A0A3N4L9C3-F1
#
_entry.id   AF-A0A3N4L9C3-F1
#
_cell.length_a   1.000
_cell.length_b   1.000
_cell.length_c   1.000
_cell.angle_alpha   90.00
_cell.angle_beta   90.00
_cell.angle_gamma   90.00
#
_symmetry.space_group_name_H-M   'P 1'
#
loop_
_entity.id
_entity.type
_entity.pdbx_description
1 polymer ?
#
loop_
_entity_poly.entity_id
_entity_poly.type
_entity_poly.pdbx_seq_one_letter_code
_entity_poly.pdbx_strand_id
1 'polypeptide(L)'
;MSASSLTEAWSLDLTPATTSAPFITLLSSACLPAANFNTWLRNDYIYVHAGTHFLAHLICSLPPTTKLHPLLIAGYITLLSELSLFRSKAAARGVALPALPAPHPDPGVEAARDPMEVLAELTPTAAEGCAVYMRFLMELCVEGGAHWMTLLAVLSICEKVYLDAMITVRESEAFKSGALDENVRGFVEWWSSKEFSEYVGVLEAEAAAVRGGEGWREDEARAAVERAIVLEVGFWAIATEGLEGQ
;
A
#
# COMPACT_ATOMS: atom_id res chain seq x y z
N MET A 1 4.58 20.92 21.04
CA MET A 1 5.27 19.67 20.66
C MET A 1 5.12 19.53 19.16
N SER A 2 6.19 19.28 18.41
CA SER A 2 6.05 18.94 16.99
C SER A 2 5.36 17.59 16.90
N ALA A 3 4.39 17.43 16.00
CA ALA A 3 3.77 16.12 15.76
C ALA A 3 4.83 15.12 15.29
N SER A 4 4.71 13.86 15.73
CA SER A 4 5.67 12.81 15.39
C SER A 4 5.29 12.06 14.10
N SER A 5 4.04 12.21 13.65
CA SER A 5 3.50 11.67 12.40
C SER A 5 2.50 12.62 11.75
N LEU A 6 2.16 12.37 10.48
CA LEU A 6 1.09 13.09 9.78
C LEU A 6 -0.30 12.77 10.35
N THR A 7 -0.50 11.54 10.83
CA THR A 7 -1.73 11.11 11.52
C THR A 7 -2.03 12.00 12.72
N GLU A 8 -1.03 12.29 13.56
CA GLU A 8 -1.17 13.23 14.68
C GLU A 8 -1.34 14.67 14.20
N ALA A 9 -0.52 15.10 13.23
CA ALA A 9 -0.51 16.48 12.74
C ALA A 9 -1.87 16.92 12.16
N TRP A 10 -2.57 16.01 11.48
CA TRP A 10 -3.84 16.27 10.83
C TRP A 10 -5.04 15.64 11.53
N SER A 11 -4.83 14.95 12.65
CA SER A 11 -5.88 14.23 13.39
C SER A 11 -6.65 13.26 12.47
N LEU A 12 -5.91 12.49 11.67
CA LEU A 12 -6.49 11.55 10.72
C LEU A 12 -7.11 10.36 11.46
N ASP A 13 -8.29 9.95 11.04
CA ASP A 13 -8.90 8.69 11.47
C ASP A 13 -8.61 7.60 10.44
N LEU A 14 -7.70 6.69 10.77
CA LEU A 14 -7.35 5.54 9.94
C LEU A 14 -8.24 4.32 10.23
N THR A 15 -9.10 4.38 11.26
CA THR A 15 -9.92 3.25 11.71
C THR A 15 -10.72 2.60 10.57
N PRO A 16 -11.43 3.38 9.71
CA PRO A 16 -12.21 2.81 8.60
C PRO A 16 -11.35 2.06 7.57
N ALA A 17 -10.10 2.47 7.40
CA ALA A 17 -9.15 1.87 6.47
C ALA A 17 -8.31 0.75 7.11
N THR A 18 -8.43 0.54 8.43
CA THR A 18 -7.60 -0.41 9.17
C THR A 18 -8.47 -1.34 10.02
N THR A 19 -8.63 -1.05 11.30
CA THR A 19 -9.15 -1.97 12.31
C THR A 19 -10.65 -2.23 12.19
N SER A 20 -11.42 -1.29 11.64
CA SER A 20 -12.87 -1.46 11.41
C SER A 20 -13.23 -1.80 9.97
N ALA A 21 -12.24 -1.93 9.08
CA ALA A 21 -12.49 -2.37 7.71
C ALA A 21 -13.15 -3.77 7.73
N PRO A 22 -14.26 -4.01 7.00
CA PRO A 22 -14.96 -5.30 7.04
C PRO A 22 -14.06 -6.48 6.71
N PHE A 23 -13.15 -6.31 5.75
CA PHE A 23 -12.16 -7.32 5.37
C PHE A 23 -11.29 -7.72 6.56
N ILE A 24 -10.75 -6.73 7.28
CA ILE A 24 -9.87 -6.92 8.44
C ILE A 24 -10.63 -7.54 9.62
N THR A 25 -11.87 -7.10 9.86
CA THR A 25 -12.73 -7.67 10.91
C THR A 25 -13.01 -9.15 10.64
N LEU A 26 -13.44 -9.50 9.42
CA LEU A 26 -13.76 -10.87 9.04
C LEU A 26 -12.51 -11.76 9.01
N LEU A 27 -11.36 -11.22 8.60
CA LEU A 27 -10.09 -11.95 8.64
C LEU A 27 -9.66 -12.22 10.08
N SER A 28 -9.80 -11.23 10.98
CA SER A 28 -9.46 -11.34 12.41
C SER A 28 -10.36 -12.32 13.17
N SER A 29 -11.56 -12.61 12.66
CA SER A 29 -12.47 -13.60 13.24
C SER A 29 -12.43 -14.96 12.54
N ALA A 30 -11.55 -15.17 11.56
CA ALA A 30 -11.54 -16.34 10.66
C ALA A 30 -12.88 -16.60 9.95
N CYS A 31 -13.67 -15.55 9.70
CA CYS A 31 -14.96 -15.62 9.01
C CYS A 31 -14.89 -15.16 7.54
N LEU A 32 -13.75 -14.62 7.08
CA LEU A 32 -13.60 -14.21 5.69
C LEU A 32 -13.65 -15.43 4.76
N PRO A 33 -14.57 -15.49 3.77
CA PRO A 33 -14.61 -16.61 2.84
C PRO A 33 -13.34 -16.68 1.98
N ALA A 34 -12.92 -17.90 1.63
CA ALA A 34 -11.68 -18.10 0.86
C ALA A 34 -11.69 -17.39 -0.51
N ALA A 35 -12.85 -17.31 -1.17
CA ALA A 35 -13.01 -16.61 -2.46
C ALA A 35 -12.80 -15.09 -2.33
N ASN A 36 -13.24 -14.52 -1.22
CA ASN A 36 -13.06 -13.10 -0.88
C ASN A 36 -11.58 -12.78 -0.63
N PHE A 37 -10.88 -13.63 0.14
CA PHE A 37 -9.43 -13.51 0.27
C PHE A 37 -8.70 -13.65 -1.07
N ASN A 38 -9.13 -14.57 -1.94
CA ASN A 38 -8.54 -14.73 -3.27
C ASN A 38 -8.77 -13.50 -4.17
N THR A 39 -9.90 -12.81 -3.98
CA THR A 39 -10.22 -11.57 -4.68
C THR A 39 -9.30 -10.44 -4.23
N TRP A 40 -9.09 -10.27 -2.92
CA TRP A 40 -8.07 -9.37 -2.38
C TRP A 40 -6.69 -9.72 -2.94
N LEU A 41 -6.25 -10.97 -2.81
CA LEU A 41 -4.93 -11.44 -3.23
C LEU A 41 -4.61 -11.11 -4.69
N ARG A 42 -5.59 -11.31 -5.57
CA ARG A 42 -5.45 -11.00 -7.00
C ARG A 42 -5.29 -9.50 -7.23
N ASN A 43 -6.11 -8.67 -6.59
CA ASN A 43 -6.09 -7.23 -6.82
C ASN A 43 -4.90 -6.56 -6.13
N ASP A 44 -4.49 -7.04 -4.97
CA ASP A 44 -3.32 -6.57 -4.24
C ASP A 44 -2.04 -6.88 -4.98
N TYR A 45 -1.95 -8.04 -5.64
CA TYR A 45 -0.87 -8.31 -6.58
C TYR A 45 -0.80 -7.26 -7.70
N ILE A 46 -1.93 -6.81 -8.26
CA ILE A 46 -1.94 -5.79 -9.32
C ILE A 46 -1.58 -4.42 -8.75
N TYR A 47 -2.11 -4.08 -7.57
CA TYR A 47 -1.84 -2.84 -6.87
C TYR A 47 -0.36 -2.69 -6.53
N VAL A 48 0.32 -3.75 -6.07
CA VAL A 48 1.76 -3.72 -5.77
C VAL A 48 2.60 -3.39 -7.01
N HIS A 49 2.17 -3.71 -8.23
CA HIS A 49 2.87 -3.21 -9.44
C HIS A 49 2.79 -1.69 -9.57
N ALA A 50 1.59 -1.11 -9.37
CA ALA A 50 1.42 0.34 -9.38
C ALA A 50 2.18 1.00 -8.22
N GLY A 51 2.14 0.41 -7.02
CA GLY A 51 2.90 0.87 -5.85
C GLY A 51 4.42 0.81 -6.08
N THR A 52 4.90 -0.20 -6.80
CA THR A 52 6.31 -0.32 -7.18
C THR A 52 6.72 0.83 -8.10
N HIS A 53 5.93 1.14 -9.13
CA HIS A 53 6.19 2.29 -10.01
C HIS A 53 6.10 3.63 -9.26
N PHE A 54 5.11 3.79 -8.38
CA PHE A 54 4.97 4.97 -7.53
C PHE A 54 6.21 5.19 -6.64
N LEU A 55 6.72 4.13 -6.01
CA LEU A 55 7.93 4.19 -5.19
C LEU A 55 9.17 4.53 -6.03
N ALA A 56 9.30 3.94 -7.23
CA ALA A 56 10.38 4.29 -8.16
C ALA A 56 10.36 5.79 -8.49
N HIS A 57 9.18 6.33 -8.82
CA HIS A 57 9.01 7.75 -9.12
C HIS A 57 9.36 8.64 -7.93
N LEU A 58 8.93 8.28 -6.71
CA LEU A 58 9.33 8.99 -5.49
C LEU A 58 10.85 8.99 -5.31
N ILE A 59 11.52 7.83 -5.46
CA ILE A 59 12.98 7.72 -5.35
C ILE A 59 13.66 8.71 -6.31
N CYS A 60 13.22 8.77 -7.56
CA CYS A 60 13.80 9.68 -8.56
C CYS A 60 13.44 11.15 -8.37
N SER A 61 12.37 11.45 -7.63
CA SER A 61 11.92 12.82 -7.34
C SER A 61 12.58 13.43 -6.10
N LEU A 62 13.25 12.61 -5.29
CA LEU A 62 13.88 13.07 -4.06
C LEU A 62 15.11 13.96 -4.34
N PRO A 63 15.32 15.03 -3.54
CA PRO A 63 16.55 15.81 -3.58
C PRO A 63 17.78 14.91 -3.34
N PRO A 64 18.91 15.07 -4.07
CA PRO A 64 20.10 14.25 -3.87
C PRO A 64 20.69 14.30 -2.44
N THR A 65 20.35 15.33 -1.67
CA THR A 65 20.82 15.54 -0.29
C THR A 65 19.99 14.80 0.75
N THR A 66 18.84 14.20 0.38
CA THR A 66 18.04 13.45 1.35
C THR A 66 18.74 12.17 1.79
N LYS A 67 18.50 11.77 3.05
CA LYS A 67 18.99 10.52 3.61
C LYS A 67 18.05 9.33 3.38
N LEU A 68 16.88 9.58 2.77
CA LEU A 68 15.85 8.56 2.50
C LEU A 68 16.21 7.59 1.36
N HIS A 69 17.10 7.98 0.45
CA HIS A 69 17.45 7.18 -0.74
C HIS A 69 17.74 5.70 -0.43
N PRO A 70 18.67 5.36 0.49
CA PRO A 70 18.96 3.96 0.79
C PRO A 70 17.77 3.17 1.34
N LEU A 71 16.94 3.81 2.17
CA LEU A 71 15.75 3.19 2.76
C LEU A 71 14.72 2.86 1.67
N LEU A 72 14.40 3.83 0.82
CA LEU A 72 13.39 3.65 -0.23
C LEU A 72 13.86 2.68 -1.31
N ILE A 73 15.15 2.69 -1.68
CA ILE A 73 15.72 1.69 -2.60
C ILE A 73 15.63 0.27 -1.99
N ALA A 74 15.89 0.12 -0.69
CA ALA A 74 15.70 -1.17 -0.03
C ALA A 74 14.22 -1.60 0.00
N GLY A 75 13.29 -0.66 0.24
CA GLY A 75 11.86 -0.88 0.12
C GLY A 75 11.46 -1.34 -1.29
N TYR A 76 12.00 -0.69 -2.33
CA TYR A 76 11.76 -1.04 -3.72
C TYR A 76 12.20 -2.48 -4.04
N ILE A 77 13.40 -2.87 -3.62
CA ILE A 77 13.91 -4.24 -3.78
C ILE A 77 13.04 -5.25 -3.01
N THR A 78 12.51 -4.84 -1.85
CA THR A 78 11.60 -5.66 -1.04
C THR A 78 10.28 -5.89 -1.77
N LEU A 79 9.67 -4.87 -2.38
CA LEU A 79 8.45 -5.01 -3.18
C LEU A 79 8.65 -5.94 -4.40
N LEU A 80 9.80 -5.88 -5.07
CA LEU A 80 10.12 -6.82 -6.16
C LEU A 80 10.15 -8.28 -5.67
N SER A 81 10.66 -8.50 -4.46
CA SER A 81 10.65 -9.82 -3.81
C SER A 81 9.24 -10.23 -3.38
N GLU A 82 8.44 -9.27 -2.91
CA GLU A 82 7.05 -9.44 -2.52
C GLU A 82 6.19 -9.93 -3.69
N LEU A 83 6.38 -9.41 -4.90
CA LEU A 83 5.71 -9.91 -6.11
C LEU A 83 5.97 -11.41 -6.36
N SER A 84 7.13 -11.93 -5.94
CA SER A 84 7.41 -13.37 -6.00
C SER A 84 6.66 -14.15 -4.92
N LEU A 85 6.49 -13.57 -3.73
CA LEU A 85 5.66 -14.12 -2.65
C LEU A 85 4.19 -14.24 -3.08
N PHE A 86 3.63 -13.18 -3.70
CA PHE A 86 2.28 -13.20 -4.27
C PHE A 86 2.08 -14.35 -5.25
N ARG A 87 3.00 -14.54 -6.21
CA ARG A 87 2.94 -15.64 -7.18
C ARG A 87 2.93 -17.01 -6.51
N SER A 88 3.80 -17.21 -5.52
CA SER A 88 3.89 -18.46 -4.77
C SER A 88 2.59 -18.77 -4.02
N LYS A 89 2.07 -17.79 -3.25
CA LYS A 89 0.85 -17.95 -2.46
C LYS A 89 -0.40 -18.08 -3.32
N ALA A 90 -0.47 -17.37 -4.45
CA ALA A 90 -1.56 -17.54 -5.42
C ALA A 90 -1.56 -18.94 -6.05
N ALA A 91 -0.38 -19.45 -6.43
CA ALA A 91 -0.24 -20.81 -6.96
C ALA A 91 -0.67 -21.87 -5.94
N ALA A 92 -0.27 -21.72 -4.67
CA ALA A 92 -0.68 -22.63 -3.58
C ALA A 92 -2.19 -22.65 -3.33
N ARG A 93 -2.90 -21.56 -3.68
CA ARG A 93 -4.36 -21.42 -3.54
C ARG A 93 -5.13 -21.66 -4.84
N GLY A 94 -4.46 -21.99 -5.93
CA GLY A 94 -5.07 -22.15 -7.25
C GLY A 94 -5.66 -20.85 -7.82
N VAL A 95 -5.17 -19.68 -7.39
CA VAL A 95 -5.61 -18.37 -7.87
C VAL A 95 -4.82 -17.98 -9.11
N ALA A 96 -5.51 -17.73 -10.22
CA ALA A 96 -4.89 -17.22 -11.43
C ALA A 96 -4.58 -15.72 -11.27
N LEU A 97 -3.30 -15.36 -11.33
CA LEU A 97 -2.85 -13.97 -11.40
C LEU A 97 -2.75 -13.51 -12.86
N PRO A 98 -3.00 -12.23 -13.17
CA PRO A 98 -2.79 -11.70 -14.51
C PRO A 98 -1.30 -11.73 -14.90
N ALA A 99 -1.05 -11.98 -16.18
CA ALA A 99 0.28 -11.93 -16.77
C ALA A 99 0.67 -10.47 -17.02
N LEU A 100 1.24 -9.83 -15.99
CA LEU A 100 1.70 -8.45 -16.04
C LEU A 100 3.21 -8.39 -16.31
N PRO A 101 3.70 -7.36 -17.03
CA PRO A 101 5.13 -7.08 -17.12
C PRO A 101 5.75 -6.94 -15.73
N ALA A 102 6.93 -7.51 -15.50
CA ALA A 102 7.63 -7.30 -14.24
C ALA A 102 8.14 -5.85 -14.17
N PRO A 103 8.01 -5.16 -13.02
CA PRO A 103 8.67 -3.88 -12.82
C PRO A 103 10.19 -4.02 -12.99
N HIS A 104 10.83 -3.00 -13.53
CA HIS A 104 12.25 -3.03 -13.81
C HIS A 104 13.07 -3.05 -12.50
N PRO A 105 14.15 -3.84 -12.38
CA PRO A 105 14.93 -3.92 -11.13
C PRO A 105 15.65 -2.62 -10.74
N ASP A 106 15.91 -1.74 -11.71
CA ASP A 106 16.43 -0.39 -11.49
C ASP A 106 15.26 0.61 -11.38
N PRO A 107 15.10 1.32 -10.25
CA PRO A 107 14.01 2.28 -10.05
C PRO A 107 14.10 3.49 -11.00
N GLY A 108 15.29 3.88 -11.46
CA GLY A 108 15.44 4.96 -12.43
C GLY A 108 14.88 4.62 -13.81
N VAL A 109 15.02 3.35 -14.22
CA VAL A 109 14.42 2.87 -15.47
C VAL A 109 12.91 2.66 -15.31
N GLU A 110 12.46 2.16 -14.15
CA GLU A 110 11.03 2.01 -13.89
C GLU A 110 10.31 3.36 -13.85
N ALA A 111 10.87 4.35 -13.15
CA ALA A 111 10.32 5.70 -13.05
C ALA A 111 10.30 6.48 -14.38
N ALA A 112 11.10 6.06 -15.36
CA ALA A 112 11.15 6.69 -16.69
C ALA A 112 9.99 6.26 -17.60
N ARG A 113 9.22 5.23 -17.21
CA ARG A 113 8.01 4.81 -17.94
C ARG A 113 6.90 5.85 -17.75
N ASP A 114 6.05 6.02 -18.74
CA ASP A 114 4.88 6.90 -18.63
C ASP A 114 3.88 6.32 -17.61
N PRO A 115 3.49 7.06 -16.55
CA PRO A 115 2.59 6.54 -15.52
C PRO A 115 1.22 6.12 -16.06
N MET A 116 0.72 6.76 -17.12
CA MET A 116 -0.56 6.44 -17.73
C MET A 116 -0.48 5.22 -18.65
N GLU A 117 0.67 4.96 -19.27
CA GLU A 117 0.94 3.68 -19.95
C GLU A 117 0.98 2.53 -18.93
N VAL A 118 1.67 2.72 -17.80
CA VAL A 118 1.68 1.74 -16.69
C VAL A 118 0.24 1.47 -16.21
N LEU A 119 -0.56 2.51 -15.99
CA LEU A 119 -1.96 2.36 -15.60
C LEU A 119 -2.77 1.57 -16.64
N ALA A 120 -2.57 1.84 -17.92
CA ALA A 120 -3.28 1.18 -19.01
C ALA A 120 -2.96 -0.32 -19.11
N GLU A 121 -1.75 -0.74 -18.71
CA GLU A 121 -1.37 -2.16 -18.62
C GLU A 121 -2.07 -2.87 -17.46
N LEU A 122 -2.23 -2.21 -16.31
CA LEU A 122 -2.72 -2.82 -15.07
C LEU A 122 -4.26 -2.89 -14.99
N THR A 123 -4.93 -1.81 -15.40
CA THR A 123 -6.38 -1.63 -15.22
C THR A 123 -7.29 -2.66 -15.90
N PRO A 124 -6.98 -3.26 -17.08
CA PRO A 124 -7.89 -4.21 -17.74
C PRO A 124 -8.20 -5.47 -16.93
N THR A 125 -7.39 -5.79 -15.92
CA THR A 125 -7.52 -7.02 -15.12
C THR A 125 -7.83 -6.77 -13.64
N ALA A 126 -7.92 -5.51 -13.25
CA ALA A 126 -8.19 -5.05 -11.90
C ALA A 126 -9.70 -4.84 -11.66
N ALA A 127 -10.13 -5.03 -10.41
CA ALA A 127 -11.44 -4.57 -9.97
C ALA A 127 -11.49 -3.04 -9.97
N GLU A 128 -12.70 -2.48 -10.06
CA GLU A 128 -12.91 -1.03 -10.18
C GLU A 128 -12.24 -0.23 -9.05
N GLY A 129 -12.41 -0.64 -7.78
CA GLY A 129 -11.78 0.03 -6.64
C GLY A 129 -10.25 0.06 -6.74
N CYS A 130 -9.64 -1.03 -7.21
CA CYS A 130 -8.19 -1.13 -7.42
C CYS A 130 -7.75 -0.23 -8.57
N ALA A 131 -8.49 -0.22 -9.68
CA ALA A 131 -8.21 0.63 -10.84
C ALA A 131 -8.28 2.12 -10.50
N VAL A 132 -9.27 2.54 -9.70
CA VAL A 132 -9.41 3.92 -9.24
C VAL A 132 -8.25 4.31 -8.32
N TYR A 133 -7.82 3.41 -7.44
CA TYR A 133 -6.69 3.68 -6.56
C TYR A 133 -5.37 3.79 -7.34
N MET A 134 -5.07 2.83 -8.21
CA MET A 134 -3.88 2.90 -9.06
C MET A 134 -3.85 4.16 -9.91
N ARG A 135 -5.01 4.58 -10.46
CA ARG A 135 -5.12 5.83 -11.22
C ARG A 135 -4.69 7.03 -10.39
N PHE A 136 -5.18 7.14 -9.16
CA PHE A 136 -4.78 8.20 -8.25
C PHE A 136 -3.26 8.22 -8.04
N LEU A 137 -2.63 7.07 -7.79
CA LEU A 137 -1.16 7.02 -7.63
C LEU A 137 -0.43 7.47 -8.89
N MET A 138 -0.87 7.01 -10.08
CA MET A 138 -0.22 7.37 -11.34
C MET A 138 -0.41 8.84 -11.71
N GLU A 139 -1.58 9.43 -11.40
CA GLU A 139 -1.85 10.87 -11.58
C GLU A 139 -0.93 11.74 -10.70
N LEU A 140 -0.49 11.26 -9.54
CA LEU A 140 0.50 11.98 -8.73
C LEU A 140 1.90 11.97 -9.37
N CYS A 141 2.20 10.99 -10.21
CA CYS A 141 3.52 10.76 -10.83
C CYS A 141 3.68 11.38 -12.23
N VAL A 142 2.63 11.97 -12.82
CA VAL A 142 2.75 12.60 -14.14
C VAL A 142 3.68 13.81 -14.12
N GLU A 143 4.17 14.25 -15.28
CA GLU A 143 4.97 15.47 -15.38
C GLU A 143 4.22 16.68 -14.81
N GLY A 144 4.84 17.39 -13.88
CA GLY A 144 4.21 18.49 -13.15
C GLY A 144 3.15 18.06 -12.12
N GLY A 145 3.13 16.76 -11.78
CA GLY A 145 2.30 16.17 -10.73
C GLY A 145 2.70 16.60 -9.32
N ALA A 146 2.51 15.71 -8.36
CA ALA A 146 2.67 16.06 -6.95
C ALA A 146 4.14 16.27 -6.57
N HIS A 147 4.37 17.19 -5.63
CA HIS A 147 5.72 17.39 -5.09
C HIS A 147 6.20 16.14 -4.34
N TRP A 148 7.50 15.84 -4.33
CA TRP A 148 8.03 14.61 -3.70
C TRP A 148 7.65 14.46 -2.21
N MET A 149 7.45 15.58 -1.51
CA MET A 149 6.99 15.56 -0.12
C MET A 149 5.54 15.08 0.00
N THR A 150 4.68 15.42 -0.96
CA THR A 150 3.31 14.89 -1.08
C THR A 150 3.35 13.39 -1.37
N LEU A 151 4.22 12.96 -2.29
CA LEU A 151 4.41 11.54 -2.61
C LEU A 151 4.86 10.73 -1.38
N LEU A 152 5.83 11.27 -0.62
CA LEU A 152 6.29 10.66 0.64
C LEU A 152 5.17 10.60 1.69
N ALA A 153 4.36 11.66 1.82
CA ALA A 153 3.20 11.67 2.70
C ALA A 153 2.19 10.56 2.34
N VAL A 154 1.87 10.43 1.05
CA VAL A 154 0.99 9.37 0.54
C VAL A 154 1.58 7.98 0.82
N LEU A 155 2.85 7.75 0.48
CA LEU A 155 3.53 6.47 0.78
C LEU A 155 3.43 6.13 2.26
N SER A 156 3.78 7.09 3.14
CA SER A 156 3.80 6.85 4.58
C SER A 156 2.44 6.36 5.11
N ILE A 157 1.33 6.89 4.57
CA ILE A 157 -0.01 6.54 4.99
C ILE A 157 -0.47 5.20 4.40
N CYS A 158 -0.15 4.90 3.14
CA CYS A 158 -0.46 3.59 2.55
C CYS A 158 0.20 2.45 3.34
N GLU A 159 1.48 2.61 3.65
CA GLU A 159 2.25 1.61 4.41
C GLU A 159 1.76 1.50 5.86
N LYS A 160 1.40 2.63 6.47
CA LYS A 160 0.81 2.67 7.83
C LYS A 160 -0.52 1.94 7.91
N VAL A 161 -1.38 2.12 6.90
CA VAL A 161 -2.66 1.42 6.81
C VAL A 161 -2.46 -0.10 6.80
N TYR A 162 -1.54 -0.60 5.96
CA TYR A 162 -1.25 -2.04 5.92
C TYR A 162 -0.64 -2.55 7.23
N LEU A 163 0.29 -1.81 7.84
CA LEU A 163 0.89 -2.20 9.11
C LEU A 163 -0.17 -2.35 10.22
N ASP A 164 -1.01 -1.32 10.40
CA ASP A 164 -2.01 -1.30 11.47
C ASP A 164 -3.09 -2.37 11.25
N ALA A 165 -3.52 -2.56 10.00
CA ALA A 165 -4.46 -3.59 9.60
C ALA A 165 -3.91 -5.00 9.92
N MET A 166 -2.65 -5.27 9.57
CA MET A 166 -2.05 -6.61 9.73
C MET A 166 -1.62 -6.88 11.17
N ILE A 167 -1.20 -5.86 11.94
CA ILE A 167 -1.03 -5.99 13.39
C ILE A 167 -2.35 -6.39 14.05
N THR A 168 -3.46 -5.77 13.66
CA THR A 168 -4.80 -6.10 14.19
C THR A 168 -5.14 -7.57 13.96
N VAL A 169 -4.92 -8.07 12.73
CA VAL A 169 -5.14 -9.50 12.41
C VAL A 169 -4.20 -10.39 13.21
N ARG A 170 -2.90 -10.06 13.31
CA ARG A 170 -1.92 -10.83 14.07
C ARG A 170 -2.29 -10.95 15.55
N GLU A 171 -2.84 -9.89 16.13
CA GLU A 171 -3.22 -9.84 17.55
C GLU A 171 -4.57 -10.52 17.84
N SER A 172 -5.32 -10.91 16.81
CA SER A 172 -6.58 -11.63 16.96
C SER A 172 -6.42 -13.04 17.54
N GLU A 173 -7.47 -13.53 18.20
CA GLU A 173 -7.52 -14.92 18.68
C GLU A 173 -7.50 -15.93 17.54
N ALA A 174 -8.08 -15.60 16.38
CA ALA A 174 -8.03 -16.44 15.19
C ALA A 174 -6.59 -16.70 14.72
N PHE A 175 -5.76 -15.67 14.71
CA PHE A 175 -4.35 -15.82 14.36
C PHE A 175 -3.58 -16.61 15.43
N LYS A 176 -3.76 -16.27 16.72
CA LYS A 176 -3.03 -16.93 17.82
C LYS A 176 -3.35 -18.41 17.97
N SER A 177 -4.61 -18.80 17.71
CA SER A 177 -5.06 -20.18 17.79
C SER A 177 -4.71 -21.03 16.56
N GLY A 178 -4.22 -20.41 15.48
CA GLY A 178 -3.95 -21.10 14.22
C GLY A 178 -5.19 -21.38 13.36
N ALA A 179 -6.28 -20.64 13.57
CA ALA A 179 -7.52 -20.80 12.79
C ALA A 179 -7.38 -20.28 11.35
N LEU A 180 -6.43 -19.38 11.09
CA LEU A 180 -6.13 -18.88 9.74
C LEU A 180 -5.19 -19.82 8.99
N ASP A 181 -5.44 -20.02 7.69
CA ASP A 181 -4.58 -20.86 6.86
C ASP A 181 -3.18 -20.26 6.66
N GLU A 182 -2.20 -21.12 6.41
CA GLU A 182 -0.78 -20.75 6.32
C GLU A 182 -0.48 -19.65 5.28
N ASN A 183 -1.24 -19.59 4.17
CA ASN A 183 -1.01 -18.56 3.16
C ASN A 183 -1.42 -17.18 3.68
N VAL A 184 -2.58 -17.09 4.33
CA VAL A 184 -3.06 -15.88 5.00
C VAL A 184 -2.08 -15.47 6.08
N ARG A 185 -1.69 -16.42 6.95
CA ARG A 185 -0.76 -16.16 8.05
C ARG A 185 0.55 -15.54 7.56
N GLY A 186 1.14 -16.09 6.51
CA GLY A 186 2.41 -15.55 6.02
C GLY A 186 2.30 -14.14 5.39
N PHE A 187 1.13 -13.69 4.95
CA PHE A 187 0.93 -12.27 4.57
C PHE A 187 0.81 -11.38 5.80
N VAL A 188 0.01 -11.82 6.78
CA VAL A 188 -0.11 -11.12 8.07
C VAL A 188 1.26 -10.96 8.72
N GLU A 189 2.07 -12.01 8.74
CA GLU A 189 3.44 -11.98 9.30
C GLU A 189 4.38 -11.08 8.51
N TRP A 190 4.25 -11.01 7.18
CA TRP A 190 5.05 -10.13 6.32
C TRP A 190 4.84 -8.65 6.65
N TRP A 191 3.60 -8.16 6.54
CA TRP A 191 3.26 -6.74 6.77
C TRP A 191 2.98 -6.40 8.23
N SER A 192 3.21 -7.32 9.18
CA SER A 192 3.28 -7.00 10.61
C SER A 192 4.67 -7.28 11.19
N SER A 193 5.64 -7.63 10.36
CA SER A 193 7.01 -7.92 10.78
C SER A 193 7.64 -6.72 11.50
N LYS A 194 8.67 -7.00 12.29
CA LYS A 194 9.42 -5.95 12.98
C LYS A 194 10.10 -5.04 11.95
N GLU A 195 10.67 -5.63 10.91
CA GLU A 195 11.36 -4.95 9.83
C GLU A 195 10.42 -3.98 9.10
N PHE A 196 9.20 -4.42 8.78
CA PHE A 196 8.19 -3.55 8.15
C PHE A 196 7.73 -2.45 9.11
N SER A 197 7.51 -2.77 10.39
CA SER A 197 7.15 -1.75 11.39
C SER A 197 8.22 -0.67 11.56
N GLU A 198 9.50 -1.04 11.53
CA GLU A 198 10.62 -0.09 11.60
C GLU A 198 10.69 0.78 10.34
N TYR A 199 10.49 0.19 9.16
CA TYR A 199 10.41 0.91 7.89
C TYR A 199 9.29 1.96 7.91
N VAL A 200 8.06 1.58 8.28
CA VAL A 200 6.92 2.51 8.38
C VAL A 200 7.18 3.62 9.40
N GLY A 201 7.76 3.29 10.56
CA GLY A 201 8.09 4.29 11.58
C GLY A 201 9.07 5.36 11.08
N VAL A 202 10.04 4.99 10.25
CA VAL A 202 10.94 5.97 9.61
C VAL A 202 10.18 6.80 8.58
N LEU A 203 9.31 6.20 7.76
CA LEU A 203 8.51 6.94 6.79
C LEU A 203 7.60 7.98 7.46
N GLU A 204 6.89 7.61 8.53
CA GLU A 204 6.01 8.53 9.26
C GLU A 204 6.79 9.72 9.86
N ALA A 205 7.94 9.44 10.47
CA ALA A 205 8.79 10.47 11.07
C ALA A 205 9.35 11.43 10.02
N GLU A 206 9.81 10.91 8.89
CA GLU A 206 10.39 11.70 7.80
C GLU A 206 9.31 12.50 7.06
N ALA A 207 8.14 11.92 6.81
CA ALA A 207 6.99 12.63 6.24
C ALA A 207 6.55 13.81 7.14
N ALA A 208 6.55 13.62 8.46
CA ALA A 208 6.29 14.69 9.41
C ALA A 208 7.41 15.75 9.46
N ALA A 209 8.67 15.33 9.33
CA ALA A 209 9.83 16.22 9.40
C ALA A 209 9.98 17.13 8.18
N VAL A 210 9.60 16.67 6.99
CA VAL A 210 9.68 17.46 5.75
C VAL A 210 8.55 18.49 5.62
N ARG A 211 7.51 18.37 6.46
CA ARG A 211 6.38 19.30 6.50
C ARG A 211 6.84 20.73 6.77
N GLY A 212 6.35 21.67 5.96
CA GLY A 212 6.75 23.08 6.03
C GLY A 212 8.11 23.39 5.40
N GLY A 213 8.77 22.40 4.77
CA GLY A 213 9.96 22.61 3.96
C GLY A 213 9.70 23.44 2.70
N GLU A 214 10.76 23.84 2.00
CA GLU A 214 10.65 24.59 0.75
C GLU A 214 9.92 23.79 -0.33
N GLY A 215 8.86 24.37 -0.91
CA GLY A 215 7.99 23.68 -1.88
C GLY A 215 6.87 22.84 -1.26
N TRP A 216 6.81 22.73 0.07
CA TRP A 216 5.71 22.08 0.77
C TRP A 216 4.38 22.80 0.53
N ARG A 217 3.32 22.02 0.27
CA ARG A 217 1.96 22.50 0.06
C ARG A 217 1.01 21.71 0.95
N GLU A 218 0.69 22.29 2.11
CA GLU A 218 -0.10 21.63 3.16
C GLU A 218 -1.44 21.11 2.63
N ASP A 219 -2.22 21.95 1.94
CA ASP A 219 -3.56 21.59 1.46
C ASP A 219 -3.51 20.48 0.38
N GLU A 220 -2.50 20.51 -0.49
CA GLU A 220 -2.28 19.50 -1.52
C GLU A 220 -1.93 18.15 -0.87
N ALA A 221 -0.94 18.14 0.03
CA ALA A 221 -0.48 16.92 0.68
C ALA A 221 -1.57 16.30 1.56
N ARG A 222 -2.31 17.13 2.31
CA ARG A 222 -3.43 16.68 3.13
C ARG A 222 -4.55 16.09 2.27
N ALA A 223 -4.95 16.77 1.19
CA ALA A 223 -5.99 16.26 0.31
C ALA A 223 -5.59 14.93 -0.36
N ALA A 224 -4.33 14.79 -0.76
CA ALA A 224 -3.81 13.55 -1.32
C ALA A 224 -3.84 12.40 -0.30
N VAL A 225 -3.44 12.67 0.95
CA VAL A 225 -3.48 11.67 2.03
C VAL A 225 -4.91 11.29 2.41
N GLU A 226 -5.81 12.25 2.56
CA GLU A 226 -7.23 11.98 2.82
C GLU A 226 -7.86 11.17 1.67
N ARG A 227 -7.46 11.45 0.43
CA ARG A 227 -7.88 10.68 -0.73
C ARG A 227 -7.35 9.24 -0.69
N ALA A 228 -6.08 9.04 -0.33
CA ALA A 228 -5.49 7.70 -0.18
C ALA A 228 -6.27 6.88 0.85
N ILE A 229 -6.60 7.46 2.01
CA ILE A 229 -7.39 6.77 3.07
C ILE A 229 -8.77 6.34 2.55
N VAL A 230 -9.47 7.20 1.81
CA VAL A 230 -10.76 6.84 1.21
C VAL A 230 -10.60 5.70 0.19
N LEU A 231 -9.51 5.70 -0.57
CA LEU A 231 -9.22 4.68 -1.56
C LEU A 231 -8.83 3.34 -0.92
N GLU A 232 -8.13 3.33 0.22
CA GLU A 232 -7.88 2.13 1.03
C GLU A 232 -9.20 1.48 1.48
N VAL A 233 -10.15 2.27 1.98
CA VAL A 233 -11.50 1.77 2.33
C VAL A 233 -12.17 1.11 1.12
N GLY A 234 -12.13 1.78 -0.05
CA GLY A 234 -12.65 1.24 -1.30
C GLY A 234 -11.91 -0.02 -1.76
N PHE A 235 -10.62 -0.12 -1.49
CA PHE A 235 -9.79 -1.27 -1.83
C PHE A 235 -10.18 -2.50 -1.01
N TRP A 236 -10.33 -2.35 0.32
CA TRP A 236 -10.83 -3.42 1.17
C TRP A 236 -12.22 -3.89 0.75
N ALA A 237 -13.08 -2.95 0.34
CA ALA A 237 -14.46 -3.25 -0.07
C ALA A 237 -14.55 -4.19 -1.28
N ILE A 238 -13.56 -4.18 -2.19
CA ILE A 238 -13.47 -5.11 -3.33
C ILE A 238 -13.58 -6.57 -2.86
N ALA A 239 -12.97 -6.87 -1.72
CA ALA A 239 -12.90 -8.22 -1.18
C ALA A 239 -14.05 -8.53 -0.23
N THR A 240 -14.95 -7.60 0.08
CA THR A 240 -16.13 -7.84 0.93
C THR A 240 -17.45 -7.58 0.22
N GLU A 241 -17.40 -7.22 -1.07
CA GLU A 241 -18.58 -7.08 -1.91
C GLU A 241 -19.44 -8.35 -1.85
N GLY A 242 -20.75 -8.17 -1.67
CA GLY A 242 -21.71 -9.27 -1.54
C GLY A 242 -21.75 -9.97 -0.17
N LEU A 243 -20.97 -9.51 0.82
CA LEU A 243 -21.08 -9.96 2.22
C LEU A 243 -22.04 -9.09 3.06
N GLU A 244 -22.64 -8.07 2.45
CA GLU A 244 -23.63 -7.18 3.09
C GLU A 244 -24.89 -7.97 3.48
N GLY A 245 -25.10 -8.18 4.79
CA GLY A 245 -26.29 -8.84 5.34
C GLY A 245 -26.11 -10.29 5.82
N GLN A 246 -24.87 -10.77 5.94
CA GLN A 246 -24.55 -12.01 6.66
C GLN A 246 -24.37 -11.78 8.17
#